data_AF-A0A972AX21-F1
#
_entry.id   AF-A0A972AX21-F1
#
_cell.length_a   1.000
_cell.length_b   1.000
_cell.length_c   1.000
_cell.angle_alpha   90.00
_cell.angle_beta   90.00
_cell.angle_gamma   90.00
#
_symmetry.space_group_name_H-M   'P 1'
#
loop_
_entity.id
_entity.type
_entity.pdbx_description
1 polymer ?
#
loop_
_entity_poly.entity_id
_entity_poly.type
_entity_poly.pdbx_seq_one_letter_code
_entity_poly.pdbx_strand_id
1 'polypeptide(L)' 'MKKEHLLKMIAPIVVAIIFIVIEISYFTIFFLLLPKPWRYILAMIPIVFIIAMLLTLHQRIMEIRNGEEDDLSKY' A
#
# COMPACT_ATOMS: atom_id res chain seq x y z
N MET A 1 -0.54 23.67 -2.53
CA MET A 1 -0.64 22.52 -3.45
C MET A 1 -1.82 22.76 -4.38
N LYS A 2 -1.62 22.74 -5.71
CA LYS A 2 -2.72 22.97 -6.67
C LYS A 2 -3.76 21.85 -6.55
N LYS A 3 -5.05 22.15 -6.80
CA LYS A 3 -6.15 21.16 -6.74
C LYS A 3 -5.88 19.92 -7.61
N GLU A 4 -5.18 20.07 -8.73
CA GLU A 4 -4.81 18.99 -9.64
C GLU A 4 -3.92 17.93 -8.97
N HIS A 5 -2.97 18.33 -8.12
CA HIS A 5 -2.12 17.36 -7.39
C HIS A 5 -2.92 16.58 -6.35
N LEU A 6 -3.94 17.19 -5.73
CA LEU A 6 -4.80 16.50 -4.76
C LEU A 6 -5.61 15.40 -5.42
N LEU A 7 -6.18 15.67 -6.60
CA LEU A 7 -6.95 14.67 -7.35
C LEU A 7 -6.07 13.49 -7.80
N LYS A 8 -4.84 13.76 -8.23
CA LYS A 8 -3.87 12.71 -8.61
C LYS A 8 -3.45 11.81 -7.44
N MET A 9 -3.54 12.30 -6.19
CA MET A 9 -3.21 11.49 -5.00
C MET A 9 -4.35 10.56 -4.56
N ILE A 10 -5.59 10.80 -4.98
CA ILE A 10 -6.73 9.98 -4.53
C ILE A 10 -6.56 8.54 -4.97
N ALA A 11 -6.24 8.32 -6.26
CA ALA A 11 -6.07 6.98 -6.81
C ALA A 11 -5.00 6.14 -6.06
N PRO A 12 -3.75 6.58 -5.90
CA PRO A 12 -2.74 5.79 -5.19
C PRO A 12 -3.09 5.59 -3.71
N ILE A 13 -3.72 6.57 -3.03
CA ILE A 13 -4.15 6.41 -1.63
C ILE A 13 -5.24 5.35 -1.50
N VAL A 14 -6.26 5.37 -2.37
CA VAL A 14 -7.35 4.38 -2.34
C VAL A 14 -6.81 2.98 -2.58
N VAL A 15 -5.91 2.81 -3.57
CA VAL A 15 -5.24 1.53 -3.83
C VAL A 15 -4.46 1.06 -2.61
N ALA A 16 -3.69 1.94 -1.97
CA ALA A 16 -2.94 1.60 -0.76
C ALA A 16 -3.85 1.17 0.40
N ILE A 17 -4.98 1.86 0.61
CA ILE A 17 -5.95 1.48 1.65
C ILE A 17 -6.53 0.10 1.37
N ILE A 18 -6.98 -0.17 0.15
CA ILE A 18 -7.54 -1.48 -0.25
C ILE A 18 -6.50 -2.57 -0.04
N PHE A 19 -5.26 -2.34 -0.49
CA PHE A 19 -4.15 -3.27 -0.32
C PHE A 19 -3.87 -3.56 1.17
N ILE A 20 -3.77 -2.53 2.00
CA ILE A 20 -3.53 -2.70 3.44
C ILE A 20 -4.65 -3.50 4.11
N VAL A 21 -5.92 -3.27 3.74
CA VAL A 21 -7.06 -4.04 4.27
C VAL A 21 -6.96 -5.52 3.89
N ILE A 22 -6.56 -5.81 2.66
CA ILE A 22 -6.33 -7.19 2.19
C ILE A 22 -5.20 -7.84 2.99
N GLU A 23 -4.08 -7.16 3.17
CA GLU A 23 -2.94 -7.69 3.93
C GLU A 23 -3.25 -7.90 5.41
N ILE A 24 -4.02 -7.01 6.05
CA ILE A 24 -4.51 -7.22 7.42
C ILE A 24 -5.41 -8.46 7.50
N SER A 25 -6.21 -8.70 6.47
CA SER A 25 -7.05 -9.89 6.38
C SER A 25 -6.19 -11.15 6.28
N TYR A 26 -5.16 -11.17 5.44
CA TYR A 26 -4.19 -12.26 5.36
C TYR A 26 -3.44 -12.50 6.67
N PHE A 27 -2.96 -11.42 7.32
CA PHE A 27 -2.33 -11.51 8.64
C PHE A 27 -3.25 -12.21 9.63
N THR A 28 -4.52 -11.81 9.67
CA THR A 28 -5.52 -12.38 10.59
C THR A 28 -5.77 -13.86 10.29
N ILE A 29 -5.92 -14.23 9.01
CA ILE A 29 -6.11 -15.63 8.58
C ILE A 29 -4.90 -16.49 9.01
N PHE A 30 -3.67 -16.06 8.70
CA PHE A 30 -2.46 -16.79 9.08
C PHE A 30 -2.32 -16.89 10.59
N PHE A 31 -2.61 -15.81 11.31
CA PHE A 31 -2.50 -15.78 12.76
C PHE A 31 -3.53 -16.67 13.45
N LEU A 32 -4.74 -16.83 12.91
CA LEU A 32 -5.78 -17.64 13.53
C LEU A 32 -5.67 -19.13 13.16
N LEU A 33 -5.43 -19.44 11.89
CA LEU A 33 -5.58 -20.80 11.36
C LEU A 33 -4.31 -21.65 11.41
N LEU A 34 -3.12 -21.05 11.40
CA LEU A 34 -1.89 -21.83 11.32
C LEU A 34 -1.41 -22.33 12.68
N PRO A 35 -0.80 -23.53 12.77
CA PRO A 35 -0.16 -23.99 13.99
C PRO A 35 1.16 -23.25 14.25
N LYS A 36 1.63 -23.28 15.50
CA LYS A 36 2.99 -22.82 15.84
C LYS A 36 4.04 -23.79 15.24
N PRO A 37 5.20 -23.30 14.79
CA PRO A 37 5.64 -21.89 14.75
C PRO A 37 5.21 -21.13 13.48
N TRP A 38 4.69 -21.84 12.47
CA TRP A 38 4.37 -21.32 11.13
C TRP A 38 3.50 -20.08 11.14
N ARG A 39 2.56 -20.01 12.09
CA ARG A 39 1.73 -18.84 12.37
C ARG A 39 2.52 -17.53 12.38
N TYR A 40 3.65 -17.49 13.09
CA TYR A 40 4.43 -16.26 13.25
C TYR A 40 5.26 -15.95 12.01
N ILE A 41 5.86 -16.97 11.41
CA ILE A 41 6.70 -16.83 10.21
C ILE A 41 5.87 -16.30 9.04
N LEU A 42 4.69 -16.89 8.80
CA LEU A 42 3.84 -16.51 7.69
C LEU A 42 3.05 -15.22 7.96
N ALA A 43 2.66 -14.94 9.20
CA ALA A 43 2.04 -13.66 9.55
C ALA A 43 3.01 -12.46 9.42
N MET A 44 4.33 -12.67 9.40
CA MET A 44 5.26 -11.57 9.10
C MET A 44 5.21 -11.12 7.63
N ILE A 45 4.81 -11.99 6.70
CA ILE A 45 4.81 -11.68 5.26
C ILE A 45 3.88 -10.49 4.93
N PRO A 46 2.61 -10.47 5.36
CA PRO A 46 1.73 -9.33 5.13
C PRO A 46 2.25 -8.01 5.72
N ILE A 47 2.95 -8.08 6.87
CA ILE A 47 3.53 -6.89 7.50
C ILE A 47 4.61 -6.29 6.59
N VAL A 48 5.48 -7.11 6.02
CA VAL A 48 6.52 -6.66 5.09
C VAL A 48 5.89 -5.99 3.87
N PHE A 49 4.81 -6.55 3.33
CA PHE A 49 4.10 -5.97 2.19
C PHE A 49 3.39 -4.66 2.52
N ILE A 50 2.80 -4.53 3.72
CA ILE A 50 2.25 -3.24 4.18
C ILE A 50 3.34 -2.17 4.23
N ILE A 51 4.51 -2.49 4.79
CA ILE A 51 5.65 -1.55 4.85
C ILE A 51 6.07 -1.15 3.43
N ALA A 52 6.24 -2.11 2.53
CA ALA A 52 6.58 -1.84 1.14
C ALA A 52 5.55 -0.93 0.45
N MET A 53 4.26 -1.20 0.64
CA MET A 53 3.18 -0.37 0.06
C MET A 53 3.22 1.07 0.58
N LEU A 54 3.49 1.26 1.88
CA LEU A 54 3.61 2.60 2.47
C LEU A 54 4.81 3.37 1.90
N LEU A 55 5.95 2.70 1.68
CA LEU A 55 7.13 3.31 1.06
C LEU A 55 6.85 3.71 -0.40
N THR A 56 6.20 2.85 -1.17
CA THR A 56 5.80 3.14 -2.55
C THR A 56 4.79 4.27 -2.62
N LEU A 57 3.79 4.28 -1.73
CA LEU A 57 2.82 5.38 -1.64
C LEU A 57 3.52 6.70 -1.30
N HIS A 58 4.47 6.68 -0.38
CA HIS A 58 5.24 7.87 0.01
C HIS A 58 6.04 8.41 -1.18
N GLN A 59 6.78 7.55 -1.89
CA GLN A 59 7.50 7.92 -3.10
C GLN A 59 6.54 8.55 -4.12
N ARG A 60 5.41 7.91 -4.39
CA ARG A 60 4.43 8.41 -5.37
C ARG A 60 3.85 9.77 -5.00
N ILE A 61 3.54 9.98 -3.72
CA ILE A 61 3.07 11.29 -3.23
C ILE A 61 4.15 12.36 -3.45
N MET A 62 5.42 12.03 -3.23
CA MET A 62 6.53 12.95 -3.46
C MET A 62 6.72 13.28 -4.95
N GLU A 63 6.67 12.29 -5.85
CA GLU A 63 6.72 12.50 -7.31
C GLU A 63 5.61 13.45 -7.78
N ILE A 64 4.36 13.21 -7.34
CA ILE A 64 3.22 14.08 -7.68
C ILE A 64 3.44 15.50 -7.14
N ARG A 65 4.00 15.65 -5.94
CA ARG A 65 4.29 16.98 -5.35
C ARG A 65 5.40 17.72 -6.08
N ASN A 66 6.42 16.99 -6.55
CA ASN A 66 7.53 17.52 -7.31
C ASN A 66 7.15 17.87 -8.75
N GLY A 67 5.95 17.49 -9.19
CA GLY A 67 5.44 17.80 -10.51
C GLY A 67 5.95 16.87 -11.59
N GLU A 68 6.44 15.68 -11.22
CA GLU A 68 6.74 14.64 -12.19
C GLU A 68 5.47 14.26 -12.97
N GLU A 69 5.63 14.02 -14.27
CA GLU A 69 4.51 13.64 -15.11
C GLU A 69 3.96 12.30 -14.62
N ASP A 70 2.65 12.29 -14.40
CA ASP A 70 1.93 11.06 -14.15
C ASP A 70 1.76 10.33 -15.49
N ASP A 71 2.64 9.38 -15.77
CA ASP A 71 2.58 8.62 -17.03
C ASP A 71 1.25 7.87 -17.24
N LEU A 72 0.51 7.56 -16.16
CA LEU A 72 -0.83 6.96 -16.27
C LEU A 72 -1.87 7.92 -16.83
N SER A 73 -1.64 9.23 -16.79
CA SER A 73 -2.55 10.22 -17.38
C SER A 73 -2.48 10.31 -18.91
N LYS A 74 -1.55 9.58 -19.54
CA LYS A 74 -1.37 9.51 -21.00
C LYS A 74 -2.15 8.36 -21.67
N TYR A 75 -2.85 7.53 -20.90
CA TYR A 75 -3.63 6.37 -21.36
C TYR A 75 -5.08 6.47 -20.86
#